data_AF-A0A5J4TL53-F1
#
_entry.id   AF-A0A5J4TL53-F1
#
_cell.length_a   1.000
_cell.length_b   1.000
_cell.length_c   1.000
_cell.angle_alpha   90.00
_cell.angle_beta   90.00
_cell.angle_gamma   90.00
#
_symmetry.space_group_name_H-M   'P 1'
#
loop_
_entity.id
_entity.type
_entity.pdbx_description
1 polymer ?
#
loop_
_entity_poly.entity_id
_entity_poly.type
_entity_poly.pdbx_seq_one_letter_code
_entity_poly.pdbx_strand_id
1 'polypeptide(L)'
;CFDMDKLHFVEGDTDSAYWAVSGDEDAGIKQQFKYVIQDQQFYDENAKFFFPTIEGDLLDEKKILGLAIEREGPEIIAPAPKNYYMKVDDKEKIKLKGVKQNTNKITKDQIVDNITNGTITKCTNMRLASDYKVSEHQRETIFDKKVQ
;
A
#
# COMPACT_ATOMS: atom_id res chain seq x y z
N CYS A 1 15.30 -7.66 16.27
CA CYS A 1 15.01 -6.26 15.91
C CYS A 1 13.51 -6.00 16.01
N PHE A 2 12.69 -6.44 15.05
CA PHE A 2 11.24 -6.25 15.06
C PHE A 2 10.46 -7.49 15.52
N ASP A 3 9.29 -7.24 16.12
CA ASP A 3 8.26 -8.21 16.43
C ASP A 3 7.48 -8.56 15.16
N MET A 4 7.78 -9.74 14.60
CA MET A 4 7.14 -10.18 13.36
C MET A 4 5.66 -10.53 13.54
N ASP A 5 5.17 -10.70 14.77
CA ASP A 5 3.74 -10.88 15.05
C ASP A 5 2.97 -9.55 15.02
N LYS A 6 3.69 -8.41 15.06
CA LYS A 6 3.13 -7.05 14.98
C LYS A 6 3.41 -6.35 13.67
N LEU A 7 4.06 -7.01 12.71
CA LEU A 7 4.45 -6.44 11.43
C LEU A 7 3.90 -7.29 10.28
N HIS A 8 2.89 -6.77 9.59
CA HIS A 8 2.20 -7.51 8.52
C HIS A 8 2.51 -6.90 7.15
N PHE A 9 3.00 -7.71 6.22
CA PHE A 9 3.15 -7.32 4.83
C PHE A 9 1.78 -7.17 4.17
N VAL A 10 1.55 -6.05 3.49
CA VAL A 10 0.27 -5.77 2.80
C VAL A 10 0.42 -5.87 1.29
N GLU A 11 1.36 -5.10 0.71
CA GLU A 11 1.59 -5.05 -0.73
C GLU A 11 3.01 -4.58 -1.03
N GLY A 12 3.55 -4.91 -2.20
CA GLY A 12 4.82 -4.36 -2.65
C GLY A 12 4.93 -4.36 -4.18
N ASP A 13 5.73 -3.44 -4.68
CA ASP A 13 6.20 -3.37 -6.07
C ASP A 13 7.74 -3.44 -6.10
N THR A 14 8.36 -3.24 -7.27
CA THR A 14 9.81 -3.41 -7.48
C THR A 14 10.69 -2.72 -6.44
N ASP A 15 10.33 -1.51 -6.02
CA ASP A 15 11.12 -0.61 -5.18
C ASP A 15 10.36 -0.08 -3.95
N SER A 16 9.19 -0.66 -3.64
CA SER A 16 8.34 -0.21 -2.55
C SER A 16 7.60 -1.37 -1.88
N ALA A 17 7.36 -1.26 -0.58
CA ALA A 17 6.57 -2.21 0.19
C ALA A 17 5.75 -1.46 1.24
N TYR A 18 4.53 -1.92 1.46
CA TYR A 18 3.61 -1.43 2.46
C TYR A 18 3.45 -2.48 3.55
N TRP A 19 3.63 -2.03 4.79
CA TRP A 19 3.54 -2.84 5.99
C TRP A 19 2.53 -2.22 6.93
N ALA A 20 1.67 -3.05 7.53
CA ALA A 20 0.84 -2.66 8.65
C ALA A 20 1.62 -2.92 9.95
N VAL A 21 1.72 -1.89 10.78
CA VAL A 21 2.44 -1.94 12.05
C VAL A 21 1.44 -1.90 13.19
N SER A 22 1.44 -2.94 14.02
CA SER A 22 0.63 -3.01 15.23
C SER A 22 1.34 -2.34 16.41
N GLY A 23 0.56 -1.76 17.31
CA GLY A 23 1.07 -1.17 18.54
C GLY A 23 -0.03 -0.49 19.33
N ASP A 24 0.19 0.77 19.68
CA ASP A 24 -0.68 1.55 20.55
C ASP A 24 -1.69 2.36 19.74
N GLU A 25 -2.98 2.10 19.96
CA GLU A 25 -4.08 2.77 19.25
C GLU A 25 -4.10 4.27 19.54
N ASP A 26 -3.80 4.68 20.78
CA ASP A 26 -3.79 6.10 21.19
C ASP A 26 -2.66 6.89 20.54
N ALA A 27 -1.53 6.23 20.23
CA ALA A 27 -0.42 6.83 19.52
C ALA A 27 -0.69 6.98 18.01
N GLY A 28 -1.56 6.13 17.46
CA GLY A 28 -1.91 6.09 16.04
C GLY A 28 -0.68 5.96 15.14
N ILE A 29 -0.72 6.62 13.97
CA ILE A 29 0.39 6.56 12.99
C ILE A 29 1.72 7.11 13.53
N LYS A 30 1.67 8.03 14.51
CA LYS A 30 2.87 8.67 15.09
C LYS A 30 3.75 7.71 15.88
N GLN A 31 3.24 6.52 16.19
CA GLN A 31 4.03 5.49 16.86
C GLN A 31 5.21 4.98 16.02
N GLN A 32 5.11 5.09 14.69
CA GLN A 32 6.07 4.52 13.74
C GLN A 32 6.44 3.07 14.14
N PHE A 33 7.71 2.79 14.45
CA PHE A 33 8.17 1.45 14.83
C PHE A 33 8.28 1.23 16.35
N LYS A 34 7.95 2.21 17.18
CA LYS A 34 8.24 2.20 18.63
C LYS A 34 7.79 0.93 19.36
N TYR A 35 6.59 0.44 19.07
CA TYR A 35 6.00 -0.70 19.78
C TYR A 35 6.22 -2.07 19.11
N VAL A 36 6.82 -2.07 17.91
CA VAL A 36 7.21 -3.28 17.18
C VAL A 36 8.71 -3.59 17.35
N ILE A 37 9.52 -2.68 17.90
CA ILE A 37 10.92 -2.96 18.23
C ILE A 37 10.98 -3.87 19.46
N GLN A 38 11.50 -5.10 19.31
CA GLN A 38 11.73 -6.04 20.42
C GLN A 38 13.10 -5.87 21.06
N ASP A 39 14.10 -5.50 20.27
CA ASP A 39 15.47 -5.33 20.71
C ASP A 39 15.90 -3.89 20.40
N GLN A 40 15.69 -3.02 21.39
CA GLN A 40 15.98 -1.59 21.25
C GLN A 40 17.47 -1.33 21.05
N GLN A 41 18.33 -2.04 21.77
CA GLN A 41 19.77 -1.89 21.64
C GLN A 41 20.23 -2.24 20.23
N PHE A 42 19.78 -3.38 19.69
CA PHE A 42 20.10 -3.77 18.32
C PHE A 42 19.55 -2.76 17.31
N TYR A 43 18.32 -2.25 17.51
CA TYR A 43 17.74 -1.26 16.62
C TYR A 43 18.57 0.03 16.61
N ASP A 44 18.90 0.59 17.77
CA ASP A 44 19.66 1.85 17.88
C ASP A 44 21.06 1.71 17.28
N GLU A 45 21.70 0.55 17.44
CA GLU A 45 23.02 0.28 16.88
C GLU A 45 23.01 0.14 15.34
N ASN A 46 21.92 -0.40 14.76
CA ASN A 46 21.89 -0.85 13.36
C ASN A 46 20.96 -0.05 12.43
N ALA A 47 19.91 0.60 12.93
CA ALA A 47 18.90 1.27 12.10
C ALA A 47 19.51 2.35 11.19
N LYS A 48 20.57 3.02 11.65
CA LYS A 48 21.36 4.00 10.86
C LYS A 48 21.95 3.45 9.56
N PHE A 49 22.10 2.14 9.40
CA PHE A 49 22.59 1.54 8.15
C PHE A 49 21.50 1.48 7.08
N PHE A 50 20.24 1.38 7.51
CA PHE A 50 19.08 1.24 6.63
C PHE A 50 18.37 2.58 6.43
N PHE A 51 18.15 3.34 7.50
CA PHE A 51 17.43 4.60 7.47
C PHE A 51 18.40 5.80 7.44
N PRO A 52 17.97 6.93 6.85
CA PRO A 52 18.74 8.17 6.79
C PRO A 52 18.95 8.81 8.18
N THR A 53 17.88 8.95 8.96
CA THR A 53 17.91 9.28 10.39
C THR A 53 17.16 8.21 11.21
N ILE A 54 17.50 8.08 12.48
CA ILE A 54 16.79 7.26 13.47
C ILE A 54 16.00 8.11 14.48
N GLU A 55 16.21 9.42 14.45
CA GLU A 55 15.57 10.41 15.32
C GLU A 55 14.84 11.45 14.46
N GLY A 56 13.58 11.75 14.80
CA GLY A 56 12.78 12.78 14.14
C GLY A 56 11.81 12.25 13.09
N ASP A 57 11.43 13.10 12.14
CA ASP A 57 10.53 12.75 11.06
C ASP A 57 11.28 11.86 10.04
N LEU A 58 10.82 10.61 9.91
CA LEU A 58 11.40 9.64 8.98
C LEU A 58 10.91 9.85 7.55
N LEU A 59 9.93 10.74 7.35
CA LEU A 59 9.36 11.03 6.04
C LEU A 59 10.33 11.81 5.17
N ASP A 60 10.36 11.45 3.89
CA ASP A 60 11.08 12.15 2.81
C ASP A 60 12.61 12.23 2.91
N GLU A 61 13.22 11.70 3.96
CA GLU A 61 14.66 11.51 4.01
C GLU A 61 15.08 10.29 3.15
N LYS A 62 16.14 10.46 2.35
CA LYS A 62 16.62 9.42 1.43
C LYS A 62 18.07 9.08 1.68
N LYS A 63 18.37 7.79 1.72
CA LYS A 63 19.72 7.24 1.84
C LYS A 63 20.02 6.38 0.60
N ILE A 64 21.19 6.56 -0.01
CA ILE A 64 21.64 5.70 -1.11
C ILE A 64 21.76 4.26 -0.59
N LEU A 65 21.07 3.32 -1.26
CA LEU A 65 20.96 1.91 -0.85
C LEU A 65 20.29 1.68 0.52
N GLY A 66 19.62 2.71 1.07
CA GLY A 66 18.82 2.61 2.27
C GLY A 66 17.32 2.52 1.98
N LEU A 67 16.55 2.35 3.05
CA LEU A 67 15.10 2.43 3.05
C LEU A 67 14.67 3.87 3.34
N ALA A 68 13.61 4.31 2.69
CA ALA A 68 12.97 5.60 2.93
C ALA A 68 11.49 5.37 3.24
N ILE A 69 10.97 6.03 4.27
CA ILE A 69 9.54 6.03 4.56
C ILE A 69 8.92 7.11 3.68
N GLU A 70 8.25 6.69 2.61
CA GLU A 70 7.65 7.65 1.67
C GLU A 70 6.24 8.09 2.08
N ARG A 71 5.49 7.18 2.73
CA ARG A 71 4.08 7.38 3.08
C ARG A 71 3.72 6.60 4.32
N GLU A 72 2.96 7.23 5.18
CA GLU A 72 2.25 6.60 6.28
C GLU A 72 0.77 6.91 6.18
N GLY A 73 -0.05 6.06 6.79
CA GLY A 73 -1.49 6.13 6.68
C GLY A 73 -2.17 5.23 7.68
N PRO A 74 -3.35 5.62 8.19
CA PRO A 74 -4.07 4.79 9.15
C PRO A 74 -4.69 3.55 8.49
N GLU A 75 -4.86 3.55 7.16
CA GLU A 75 -5.63 2.52 6.46
C GLU A 75 -5.04 2.18 5.09
N ILE A 76 -4.95 0.88 4.79
CA ILE A 76 -4.61 0.35 3.48
C ILE A 76 -5.46 -0.89 3.18
N ILE A 77 -5.92 -1.02 1.94
CA ILE A 77 -6.67 -2.17 1.44
C ILE A 77 -6.05 -2.56 0.09
N ALA A 78 -5.48 -3.76 0.00
CA ALA A 78 -4.81 -4.24 -1.21
C ALA A 78 -5.46 -5.54 -1.73
N PRO A 79 -6.51 -5.47 -2.56
CA PRO A 79 -7.17 -6.66 -3.11
C PRO A 79 -6.27 -7.48 -4.07
N ALA A 80 -5.29 -6.85 -4.71
CA ALA A 80 -4.37 -7.53 -5.63
C ALA A 80 -3.06 -6.73 -5.77
N PRO A 81 -1.96 -7.35 -6.24
CA PRO A 81 -0.72 -6.63 -6.52
C PRO A 81 -0.95 -5.42 -7.43
N LYS A 82 -0.35 -4.26 -7.09
CA LYS A 82 -0.51 -2.98 -7.81
C LYS A 82 -1.94 -2.42 -7.83
N ASN A 83 -2.85 -2.97 -7.03
CA ASN A 83 -4.24 -2.53 -6.88
C ASN A 83 -4.54 -2.33 -5.40
N TYR A 84 -4.57 -1.08 -4.96
CA TYR A 84 -4.79 -0.76 -3.55
C TYR A 84 -5.51 0.59 -3.34
N TYR A 85 -6.18 0.68 -2.20
CA TYR A 85 -6.61 1.91 -1.56
C TYR A 85 -5.67 2.18 -0.38
N MET A 86 -5.33 3.45 -0.17
CA MET A 86 -4.63 3.92 1.02
C MET A 86 -5.16 5.29 1.41
N LYS A 87 -5.34 5.51 2.70
CA LYS A 87 -5.57 6.82 3.27
C LYS A 87 -4.23 7.40 3.71
N VAL A 88 -3.80 8.51 3.12
CA VAL A 88 -2.60 9.24 3.51
C VAL A 88 -3.07 10.60 3.98
N ASP A 89 -2.82 10.92 5.25
CA ASP A 89 -3.41 12.07 5.93
C ASP A 89 -4.96 12.06 5.80
N ASP A 90 -5.54 13.15 5.32
CA ASP A 90 -6.96 13.31 5.00
C ASP A 90 -7.29 13.05 3.52
N LYS A 91 -6.36 12.45 2.76
CA LYS A 91 -6.54 12.19 1.32
C LYS A 91 -6.59 10.71 1.02
N GLU A 92 -7.57 10.34 0.21
CA GLU A 92 -7.70 8.99 -0.31
C GLU A 92 -6.87 8.82 -1.59
N LYS A 93 -6.10 7.73 -1.64
CA LYS A 93 -5.32 7.35 -2.81
C LYS A 93 -5.71 5.96 -3.26
N ILE A 94 -6.33 5.87 -4.43
CA ILE A 94 -6.65 4.61 -5.09
C ILE A 94 -5.67 4.42 -6.26
N LYS A 95 -4.96 3.31 -6.27
CA LYS A 95 -4.09 2.89 -7.37
C LYS A 95 -4.64 1.59 -7.93
N LEU A 96 -4.94 1.57 -9.23
CA LEU A 96 -5.49 0.40 -9.92
C LEU A 96 -4.74 0.21 -11.23
N LYS A 97 -4.05 -0.91 -11.36
CA LYS A 97 -3.22 -1.18 -12.54
C LYS A 97 -4.12 -1.45 -13.75
N GLY A 98 -3.87 -0.71 -14.83
CA GLY A 98 -4.61 -0.86 -16.08
C GLY A 98 -5.98 -0.18 -16.08
N VAL A 99 -6.36 0.59 -15.05
CA VAL A 99 -7.66 1.27 -15.02
C VAL A 99 -7.52 2.75 -15.33
N LYS A 100 -8.38 3.27 -16.21
CA LYS A 100 -8.42 4.72 -16.52
C LYS A 100 -9.24 5.45 -15.44
N GLN A 101 -8.56 6.06 -14.47
CA GLN A 101 -9.24 6.68 -13.30
C GLN A 101 -10.16 7.85 -13.65
N ASN A 102 -9.83 8.65 -14.68
CA ASN A 102 -10.68 9.78 -15.09
C ASN A 102 -12.07 9.35 -15.57
N THR A 103 -12.19 8.12 -16.09
CA THR A 103 -13.44 7.56 -16.61
C THR A 103 -14.11 6.64 -15.59
N ASN A 104 -13.33 5.97 -14.74
CA ASN A 104 -13.81 5.03 -13.74
C ASN A 104 -13.61 5.64 -12.35
N LYS A 105 -14.66 6.26 -11.81
CA LYS A 105 -14.68 6.77 -10.43
C LYS A 105 -14.93 5.62 -9.46
N ILE A 106 -13.88 4.85 -9.18
CA ILE A 106 -13.93 3.75 -8.20
C ILE A 106 -13.73 4.34 -6.80
N THR A 107 -14.57 3.93 -5.85
CA THR A 107 -14.50 4.36 -4.44
C THR A 107 -13.93 3.27 -3.54
N LYS A 108 -13.55 3.64 -2.31
CA LYS A 108 -13.18 2.70 -1.25
C LYS A 108 -14.27 1.66 -0.99
N ASP A 109 -15.52 2.10 -0.86
CA ASP A 109 -16.65 1.23 -0.55
C ASP A 109 -16.83 0.14 -1.60
N GLN A 110 -16.67 0.48 -2.88
CA GLN A 110 -16.72 -0.52 -3.96
C GLN A 110 -15.60 -1.57 -3.84
N ILE A 111 -14.39 -1.17 -3.41
CA ILE A 111 -13.29 -2.10 -3.16
C ILE A 111 -13.62 -3.01 -1.98
N VAL A 112 -14.15 -2.45 -0.89
CA VAL A 112 -14.56 -3.21 0.30
C VAL A 112 -15.65 -4.22 -0.05
N ASP A 113 -16.71 -3.80 -0.74
CA ASP A 113 -17.82 -4.66 -1.15
C ASP A 113 -17.36 -5.83 -2.03
N ASN A 114 -16.39 -5.60 -2.94
CA ASN A 114 -15.86 -6.69 -3.77
C ASN A 114 -15.17 -7.76 -2.90
N ILE A 115 -14.53 -7.36 -1.80
CA ILE A 115 -13.83 -8.28 -0.88
C ILE A 115 -14.82 -9.00 0.04
N THR A 116 -15.70 -8.24 0.70
CA THR A 116 -16.60 -8.71 1.76
C THR A 116 -17.83 -9.43 1.18
N ASN A 117 -18.46 -8.84 0.17
CA ASN A 117 -19.72 -9.30 -0.40
C ASN A 117 -19.55 -10.03 -1.74
N GLY A 118 -18.32 -10.06 -2.29
CA GLY A 118 -18.05 -10.73 -3.57
C GLY A 118 -18.66 -10.01 -4.77
N THR A 119 -18.93 -8.71 -4.66
CA THR A 119 -19.45 -7.92 -5.77
C THR A 119 -18.40 -7.78 -6.88
N ILE A 120 -18.88 -7.44 -8.09
CA ILE A 120 -18.02 -7.23 -9.26
C ILE A 120 -18.11 -5.77 -9.67
N THR A 121 -17.01 -5.03 -9.50
CA THR A 121 -16.87 -3.67 -10.03
C THR A 121 -16.29 -3.72 -11.44
N LYS A 122 -17.10 -3.31 -12.44
CA LYS A 122 -16.65 -3.22 -13.84
C LYS A 122 -15.96 -1.89 -14.10
N CYS A 123 -14.87 -1.93 -14.86
CA CYS A 123 -14.11 -0.73 -15.22
C CYS A 123 -13.53 -0.81 -16.64
N THR A 124 -13.35 0.36 -17.24
CA THR A 124 -12.73 0.50 -18.57
C THR A 124 -11.20 0.56 -18.44
N ASN A 125 -10.52 -0.39 -19.09
CA ASN A 125 -9.07 -0.48 -19.09
C ASN A 125 -8.41 0.64 -19.91
N MET A 126 -7.19 1.06 -19.54
CA MET A 126 -6.33 1.88 -20.38
C MET A 126 -5.76 1.02 -21.53
N ARG A 127 -6.30 1.15 -22.73
CA ARG A 127 -5.65 0.58 -23.93
C ARG A 127 -4.28 1.23 -24.14
N LEU A 128 -3.22 0.43 -24.05
CA LEU A 128 -1.94 0.70 -24.71
C LEU A 128 -2.09 0.30 -26.19
N ALA A 129 -2.81 1.10 -26.96
CA ALA A 129 -2.83 0.96 -28.41
C ALA A 129 -2.75 2.36 -29.03
N SER A 130 -1.57 2.70 -29.52
CA SER A 130 -1.39 3.73 -30.54
C SER A 130 -2.26 3.34 -31.74
N ASP A 131 -3.28 4.13 -32.06
CA ASP A 131 -4.05 4.16 -33.31
C ASP A 131 -4.35 2.83 -34.03
N TYR A 132 -4.64 1.74 -33.30
CA TYR A 132 -5.23 0.55 -33.88
C TYR A 132 -6.68 0.42 -33.44
N LYS A 133 -7.61 0.62 -34.39
CA LYS A 133 -9.05 0.37 -34.18
C LYS A 133 -9.27 -1.13 -33.94
N VAL A 134 -9.14 -1.55 -32.69
CA VAL A 134 -9.60 -2.86 -32.23
C VAL A 134 -11.01 -2.65 -31.67
N SER A 135 -11.98 -3.41 -32.16
CA SER A 135 -13.37 -3.42 -31.67
C SER A 135 -13.43 -3.50 -30.15
N GLU A 136 -14.45 -2.86 -29.54
CA GLU A 136 -14.69 -2.90 -28.10
C GLU A 136 -14.73 -4.35 -27.61
N HIS A 137 -13.64 -4.77 -26.99
CA HIS A 137 -13.57 -6.01 -26.24
C HIS A 137 -13.26 -5.60 -24.81
N GLN A 138 -14.30 -5.56 -23.98
CA GLN A 138 -14.16 -5.31 -22.56
C GLN A 138 -13.41 -6.50 -21.97
N ARG A 139 -12.13 -6.30 -21.62
CA ARG A 139 -11.43 -7.25 -20.77
C ARG A 139 -11.79 -6.94 -19.34
N GLU A 140 -12.58 -7.82 -18.73
CA GLU A 140 -12.93 -7.78 -17.31
C GLU A 140 -11.65 -7.96 -16.48
N THR A 141 -11.36 -7.01 -15.60
CA THR A 141 -10.35 -7.23 -14.55
C THR A 141 -11.05 -8.02 -13.45
N ILE A 142 -10.87 -9.33 -13.48
CA ILE A 142 -11.42 -10.24 -12.48
C ILE A 142 -10.52 -10.16 -11.24
N PHE A 143 -11.04 -9.65 -10.13
CA PHE A 143 -10.44 -9.87 -8.80
C PHE A 143 -10.81 -11.29 -8.38
N ASP A 144 -10.14 -12.28 -8.97
CA ASP A 144 -10.44 -13.69 -8.70
C ASP A 144 -9.87 -14.05 -7.33
N LYS A 145 -10.75 -14.38 -6.38
CA LYS A 145 -10.34 -14.99 -5.11
C LYS A 145 -9.74 -16.35 -5.46
N LYS A 146 -8.41 -16.46 -5.49
CA LYS A 146 -7.78 -17.77 -5.28
C LYS A 146 -8.05 -18.16 -3.83
N VAL A 147 -9.16 -18.86 -3.63
CA VAL A 147 -9.43 -19.63 -2.42
C VAL A 147 -8.27 -20.61 -2.26
N GLN A 148 -7.54 -20.50 -1.16
CA GLN A 148 -6.63 -21.53 -0.67
C GLN A 148 -7.44 -22.52 0.18
#